data_AF-A0A2S2C550-F1
#
_entry.id   AF-A0A2S2C550-F1
#
_cell.length_a   1.000
_cell.length_b   1.000
_cell.length_c   1.000
_cell.angle_alpha   90.00
_cell.angle_beta   90.00
_cell.angle_gamma   90.00
#
_symmetry.space_group_name_H-M   'P 1'
#
loop_
_entity.id
_entity.type
_entity.pdbx_description
1 polymer ?
#
loop_
_entity_poly.entity_id
_entity_poly.type
_entity_poly.pdbx_seq_one_letter_code
_entity_poly.pdbx_strand_id
1 'polypeptide(L)'
;MTTPTPDSAATAPTPGTALQRARSDPAYGAFLLLRIGFTVLPIVMGIDKFTNVLTTWEDYLAPWIVDLSPFSAHQTMLVVGVIEIVAGIAVAIKPRYAAYIVAAWLAGIVINLLSYPGFYDIALRDFGLMLAALTLGRLAYVYDPAWHRRTALAPKLSAA
;
A
#
# COMPACT_ATOMS: atom_id res chain seq x y z
N MET A 1 -40.81 -34.09 -12.93
CA MET A 1 -39.54 -33.84 -13.61
C MET A 1 -39.09 -32.42 -13.24
N THR A 2 -38.32 -32.30 -12.17
CA THR A 2 -37.88 -31.00 -11.61
C THR A 2 -36.42 -30.78 -11.97
N THR A 3 -36.14 -29.79 -12.80
CA THR A 3 -34.78 -29.31 -13.09
C THR A 3 -34.23 -28.52 -11.90
N PRO A 4 -33.02 -28.82 -11.39
CA PRO A 4 -32.39 -27.97 -10.39
C PRO A 4 -31.76 -26.75 -11.07
N THR A 5 -32.12 -25.56 -10.61
CA THR A 5 -31.42 -24.29 -10.88
C THR A 5 -30.03 -24.36 -10.25
N PRO A 6 -28.93 -24.11 -10.99
CA PRO A 6 -27.61 -24.03 -10.38
C PRO A 6 -27.51 -22.74 -9.58
N ASP A 7 -27.33 -22.86 -8.27
CA ASP A 7 -26.99 -21.77 -7.38
C ASP A 7 -25.70 -21.10 -7.87
N SER A 8 -25.80 -19.80 -8.20
CA SER A 8 -24.66 -18.94 -8.47
C SER A 8 -23.86 -18.72 -7.19
N ALA A 9 -23.03 -19.70 -6.84
CA ALA A 9 -22.00 -19.53 -5.83
C ALA A 9 -20.98 -18.50 -6.35
N ALA A 10 -20.79 -17.41 -5.62
CA ALA A 10 -19.80 -16.39 -5.92
C ALA A 10 -18.38 -16.98 -5.77
N THR A 11 -17.84 -17.53 -6.86
CA THR A 11 -16.49 -18.10 -6.92
C THR A 11 -15.47 -17.01 -6.68
N ALA A 12 -14.69 -17.12 -5.60
CA ALA A 12 -13.51 -16.29 -5.40
C ALA A 12 -12.58 -16.42 -6.63
N PRO A 13 -12.00 -15.34 -7.15
CA PRO A 13 -11.21 -15.40 -8.37
C PRO A 13 -10.00 -16.34 -8.20
N THR A 14 -9.99 -17.45 -8.92
CA THR A 14 -8.88 -18.42 -8.98
C THR A 14 -7.62 -17.70 -9.51
N PRO A 15 -6.39 -18.00 -9.05
CA PRO A 15 -5.16 -17.33 -9.51
C PRO A 15 -5.01 -17.17 -11.04
N GLY A 16 -5.48 -18.17 -11.80
CA GLY A 16 -5.51 -18.12 -13.27
C GLY A 16 -6.39 -17.00 -13.85
N THR A 17 -7.49 -16.64 -13.17
CA THR A 17 -8.40 -15.56 -13.59
C THR A 17 -7.78 -14.17 -13.38
N ALA A 18 -7.03 -13.96 -12.29
CA ALA A 18 -6.35 -12.69 -12.03
C ALA A 18 -5.19 -12.46 -13.01
N LEU A 19 -4.38 -13.49 -13.30
CA LEU A 19 -3.31 -13.41 -14.29
C LEU A 19 -3.85 -13.17 -15.71
N GLN A 20 -4.92 -13.88 -16.09
CA GLN A 20 -5.55 -13.67 -17.39
C GLN A 20 -6.13 -12.26 -17.50
N ARG A 21 -6.77 -11.75 -16.45
CA ARG A 21 -7.26 -10.37 -16.39
C ARG A 21 -6.12 -9.37 -16.50
N ALA A 22 -5.01 -9.58 -15.81
CA ALA A 22 -3.83 -8.71 -15.88
C ALA A 22 -3.21 -8.67 -17.29
N ARG A 23 -3.33 -9.77 -18.06
CA ARG A 23 -2.89 -9.82 -19.47
C ARG A 23 -3.86 -9.09 -20.41
N SER A 24 -5.16 -9.15 -20.15
CA SER A 24 -6.18 -8.51 -21.00
C SER A 24 -6.46 -7.05 -20.65
N ASP A 25 -6.24 -6.65 -19.40
CA ASP A 25 -6.42 -5.29 -18.88
C ASP A 25 -5.09 -4.80 -18.29
N PRO A 26 -4.30 -4.02 -19.05
CA PRO A 26 -3.01 -3.50 -18.60
C PRO A 26 -3.10 -2.63 -17.35
N ALA A 27 -4.21 -1.90 -17.13
CA ALA A 27 -4.37 -1.05 -15.94
C ALA A 27 -4.61 -1.89 -14.68
N TYR A 28 -5.32 -3.02 -14.82
CA TYR A 28 -5.41 -4.01 -13.74
C TYR A 28 -4.05 -4.68 -13.46
N GLY A 29 -3.27 -4.97 -14.51
CA GLY A 29 -1.90 -5.46 -14.37
C GLY A 29 -1.00 -4.48 -13.58
N ALA A 30 -1.01 -3.20 -13.95
CA ALA A 30 -0.28 -2.15 -13.25
C ALA A 30 -0.73 -2.01 -11.79
N PHE A 31 -2.04 -2.09 -11.53
CA PHE A 31 -2.60 -2.08 -10.17
C PHE A 31 -2.03 -3.23 -9.33
N LEU A 32 -2.01 -4.46 -9.86
CA LEU A 32 -1.48 -5.61 -9.14
C LEU A 32 0.02 -5.47 -8.87
N LEU A 33 0.80 -5.03 -9.85
CA LEU A 33 2.25 -4.81 -9.68
C LEU A 33 2.53 -3.78 -8.59
N LEU A 34 1.85 -2.63 -8.64
CA LEU A 34 1.98 -1.60 -7.61
C LEU A 34 1.51 -2.09 -6.24
N ARG A 35 0.39 -2.83 -6.17
CA ARG A 35 -0.10 -3.40 -4.90
C ARG A 35 0.91 -4.36 -4.29
N ILE A 36 1.51 -5.24 -5.08
CA ILE A 36 2.54 -6.16 -4.63
C ILE A 36 3.77 -5.38 -4.16
N GLY A 37 4.26 -4.46 -4.98
CA GLY A 37 5.43 -3.63 -4.66
C GLY A 37 5.25 -2.86 -3.36
N PHE A 38 4.16 -2.10 -3.21
CA PHE A 38 3.86 -1.32 -2.00
C PHE A 38 3.38 -2.16 -0.82
N THR A 39 3.14 -3.46 -1.00
CA THR A 39 2.98 -4.39 0.12
C THR A 39 4.34 -4.87 0.60
N VAL A 40 5.18 -5.36 -0.31
CA VAL A 40 6.44 -6.04 0.02
C VAL A 40 7.51 -5.03 0.44
N LEU A 41 7.70 -3.94 -0.30
CA LEU A 41 8.78 -2.98 -0.04
C LEU A 41 8.73 -2.41 1.38
N PRO A 42 7.61 -1.87 1.89
CA PRO A 42 7.57 -1.33 3.25
C PRO A 42 7.79 -2.39 4.33
N ILE A 43 7.32 -3.63 4.10
CA ILE A 43 7.55 -4.72 5.06
C ILE A 43 9.04 -5.06 5.13
N VAL A 44 9.71 -5.20 3.99
CA VAL A 44 11.14 -5.51 3.94
C VAL A 44 11.97 -4.37 4.53
N MET A 45 11.70 -3.12 4.14
CA MET A 45 12.38 -1.94 4.67
C MET A 45 12.16 -1.78 6.18
N GLY A 46 10.94 -2.07 6.65
CA GLY A 46 10.59 -1.98 8.06
C GLY A 46 11.26 -3.08 8.89
N ILE A 47 11.34 -4.32 8.38
CA ILE A 47 12.11 -5.40 9.03
C ILE A 47 13.60 -5.05 9.05
N ASP A 48 14.14 -4.51 7.95
CA ASP A 48 15.56 -4.19 7.88
C ASP A 48 15.97 -3.09 8.86
N LYS A 49 15.06 -2.23 9.31
CA LYS A 49 15.32 -1.24 10.38
C LYS A 49 15.65 -1.88 11.73
N PHE A 50 15.32 -3.14 11.95
CA PHE A 50 15.70 -3.89 13.14
C PHE A 50 17.04 -4.63 12.97
N THR A 51 17.45 -4.90 11.73
CA THR A 51 18.62 -5.74 11.43
C THR A 51 19.80 -4.99 10.83
N ASN A 52 19.56 -3.82 10.23
CA ASN A 52 20.51 -2.99 9.47
C ASN A 52 21.34 -3.82 8.45
N VAL A 53 20.71 -4.76 7.74
CA VAL A 53 21.41 -5.61 6.77
C VAL A 53 21.62 -4.86 5.46
N LEU A 54 20.65 -4.05 5.02
CA LEU A 54 20.78 -3.26 3.79
C LEU A 54 21.58 -1.98 4.04
N THR A 55 21.33 -1.29 5.16
CA THR A 55 22.01 -0.05 5.51
C THR A 55 21.83 0.28 6.99
N THR A 56 22.55 1.29 7.49
CA THR A 56 22.34 1.90 8.81
C THR A 56 21.25 2.95 8.72
N TRP A 57 20.02 2.60 9.08
CA TRP A 57 18.84 3.46 8.86
C TRP A 57 18.85 4.77 9.65
N GLU A 58 19.53 4.79 10.79
CA GLU A 58 19.63 5.95 11.67
C GLU A 58 20.32 7.14 10.98
N ASP A 59 21.26 6.87 10.08
CA ASP A 59 22.02 7.88 9.36
C ASP A 59 21.14 8.66 8.37
N TYR A 60 19.95 8.15 8.04
CA TYR A 60 18.98 8.79 7.16
C TYR A 60 17.99 9.69 7.90
N LEU A 61 18.00 9.67 9.23
CA LEU A 61 17.11 10.51 10.04
C LEU A 61 17.71 11.90 10.21
N ALA A 62 16.96 12.94 9.85
CA ALA A 62 17.43 14.31 9.95
C ALA A 62 17.71 14.68 11.41
N PRO A 63 18.82 15.39 11.70
CA PRO A 63 19.20 15.71 13.08
C PRO A 63 18.10 16.40 13.89
N TRP A 64 17.38 17.34 13.27
CA TRP A 64 16.29 18.06 13.94
C TRP A 64 15.10 17.16 14.32
N ILE A 65 14.87 16.05 13.62
CA ILE A 65 13.83 15.07 13.99
C ILE A 65 14.26 14.29 15.23
N VAL A 66 15.55 13.94 15.31
CA VAL A 66 16.13 13.31 16.50
C VAL A 66 16.02 14.26 17.70
N ASP A 67 16.36 15.55 17.51
CA ASP A 67 16.32 16.55 18.58
C ASP A 67 14.91 16.82 19.13
N LEU A 68 13.86 16.60 18.31
CA LEU A 68 12.46 16.71 18.74
C LEU A 68 11.93 15.44 19.40
N SER A 69 12.58 14.29 19.17
CA SER A 69 12.12 13.00 19.66
C SER A 69 12.51 12.81 21.12
N PRO A 70 11.62 12.25 21.97
CA PRO A 70 12.02 11.79 23.30
C PRO A 70 12.89 10.52 23.26
N PHE A 71 13.15 9.98 22.07
CA PHE A 71 13.87 8.74 21.83
C PHE A 71 15.22 8.97 21.14
N SER A 72 16.12 7.98 21.23
CA SER A 72 17.33 7.98 20.41
C SER A 72 17.00 7.83 18.91
N ALA A 73 17.98 8.13 18.04
CA ALA A 73 17.85 7.90 16.59
C ALA A 73 17.51 6.43 16.29
N HIS A 74 18.23 5.49 16.91
CA HIS A 74 17.93 4.05 16.84
C HIS A 74 16.49 3.72 17.20
N GLN A 75 16.04 4.12 18.39
CA GLN A 75 14.68 3.83 18.86
C GLN A 75 13.62 4.44 17.93
N THR A 76 13.85 5.65 17.44
CA THR A 76 12.99 6.30 16.45
C THR A 76 12.91 5.48 15.16
N MET A 77 14.03 4.93 14.69
CA MET A 77 14.05 4.03 13.53
C MET A 77 13.35 2.70 13.75
N LEU A 78 13.42 2.12 14.95
CA LEU A 78 12.63 0.92 15.26
C LEU A 78 11.12 1.21 15.16
N VAL A 79 10.67 2.36 15.68
CA VAL A 79 9.26 2.78 15.58
C VAL A 79 8.84 2.99 14.13
N VAL A 80 9.66 3.68 13.33
CA VAL A 80 9.42 3.83 11.89
C VAL A 80 9.34 2.47 11.20
N GLY A 81 10.19 1.50 11.58
CA GLY A 81 10.14 0.13 11.06
C GLY A 81 8.80 -0.56 11.31
N VAL A 82 8.24 -0.44 12.52
CA VAL A 82 6.89 -0.97 12.82
C VAL A 82 5.84 -0.31 11.93
N ILE A 83 5.89 1.02 11.79
CA ILE A 83 4.92 1.78 10.99
C ILE A 83 4.95 1.33 9.52
N GLU A 84 6.13 1.12 8.95
CA GLU A 84 6.27 0.67 7.56
C GLU A 84 5.75 -0.75 7.35
N ILE A 85 5.97 -1.67 8.29
CA ILE A 85 5.40 -3.03 8.24
C ILE A 85 3.87 -2.94 8.25
N VAL A 86 3.30 -2.17 9.18
CA VAL A 86 1.84 -1.97 9.26
C VAL A 86 1.30 -1.34 8.00
N ALA A 87 2.01 -0.36 7.42
CA ALA A 87 1.62 0.28 6.17
C ALA A 87 1.60 -0.71 4.99
N GLY A 88 2.62 -1.56 4.86
CA GLY A 88 2.66 -2.60 3.83
C GLY A 88 1.52 -3.62 3.98
N ILE A 89 1.22 -4.05 5.21
CA ILE A 89 0.06 -4.92 5.50
C ILE A 89 -1.26 -4.20 5.15
N ALA A 90 -1.38 -2.91 5.50
CA ALA A 90 -2.56 -2.13 5.17
C ALA A 90 -2.79 -2.00 3.66
N VAL A 91 -1.72 -1.82 2.87
CA VAL A 91 -1.78 -1.84 1.39
C VAL A 91 -2.20 -3.22 0.87
N ALA A 92 -1.70 -4.29 1.48
CA ALA A 92 -2.09 -5.65 1.11
C ALA A 92 -3.60 -5.86 1.28
N ILE A 93 -4.19 -5.34 2.36
CA ILE A 93 -5.60 -5.55 2.70
C ILE A 93 -6.50 -4.57 1.93
N LYS A 94 -6.17 -3.27 1.95
CA LYS A 94 -7.04 -2.19 1.46
C LYS A 94 -6.26 -1.07 0.76
N PRO A 95 -5.74 -1.34 -0.46
CA PRO A 95 -4.88 -0.38 -1.17
C PRO A 95 -5.61 0.94 -1.50
N ARG A 96 -6.94 0.93 -1.62
CA ARG A 96 -7.75 2.12 -1.93
C ARG A 96 -7.53 3.28 -0.97
N TYR A 97 -7.29 3.00 0.31
CA TYR A 97 -7.06 4.02 1.32
C TYR A 97 -5.59 4.03 1.76
N ALA A 98 -5.01 2.85 1.98
CA ALA A 98 -3.65 2.72 2.46
C ALA A 98 -2.61 3.34 1.51
N ALA A 99 -2.82 3.33 0.20
CA ALA A 99 -1.89 3.93 -0.75
C ALA A 99 -1.73 5.45 -0.57
N TYR A 100 -2.80 6.16 -0.19
CA TYR A 100 -2.72 7.60 0.11
C TYR A 100 -2.02 7.88 1.43
N ILE A 101 -2.19 7.00 2.43
CA ILE A 101 -1.45 7.07 3.69
C ILE A 101 0.05 6.87 3.44
N VAL A 102 0.41 5.85 2.64
CA VAL A 102 1.80 5.60 2.23
C VAL A 102 2.37 6.78 1.44
N ALA A 103 1.59 7.39 0.54
CA ALA A 103 2.04 8.59 -0.16
C ALA A 103 2.33 9.76 0.79
N ALA A 104 1.46 10.00 1.77
CA ALA A 104 1.70 11.03 2.80
C ALA A 104 2.94 10.71 3.67
N TRP A 105 3.16 9.43 3.99
CA TRP A 105 4.34 8.97 4.71
C TRP A 105 5.63 9.22 3.91
N LEU A 106 5.63 8.84 2.63
CA LEU A 106 6.74 9.09 1.71
C LEU A 106 7.01 10.59 1.53
N ALA A 107 5.98 11.44 1.51
CA ALA A 107 6.17 12.89 1.52
C ALA A 107 6.96 13.35 2.76
N GLY A 108 6.65 12.78 3.93
CA GLY A 108 7.41 13.00 5.16
C GLY A 108 8.87 12.57 5.04
N ILE A 109 9.14 11.39 4.47
CA ILE A 109 10.51 10.91 4.21
C ILE A 109 11.25 11.84 3.25
N VAL A 110 10.62 12.29 2.17
CA VAL A 110 11.22 13.23 1.22
C VAL A 110 11.59 14.53 1.92
N ILE A 111 10.69 15.11 2.73
CA ILE A 111 10.96 16.33 3.50
C ILE A 111 12.14 16.11 4.47
N ASN A 112 12.16 14.98 5.18
CA ASN A 112 13.29 14.59 6.04
C ASN A 112 14.61 14.61 5.26
N LEU A 113 14.69 13.93 4.11
CA LEU A 113 15.92 13.82 3.32
C LEU A 113 16.35 15.12 2.63
N LEU A 114 15.41 16.03 2.36
CA LEU A 114 15.71 17.36 1.81
C LEU A 114 16.15 18.36 2.88
N SER A 115 15.92 18.05 4.16
CA SER A 115 16.20 19.00 5.26
C SER A 115 17.66 19.07 5.67
N TYR A 116 18.53 18.19 5.14
CA TYR A 116 19.97 18.18 5.42
C TYR A 116 20.74 17.58 4.23
N PRO A 117 22.03 17.92 4.05
CA PRO A 117 22.78 17.54 2.86
C PRO A 117 23.18 16.06 2.85
N GLY A 118 23.33 15.48 1.65
CA GLY A 118 23.87 14.13 1.45
C GLY A 118 22.89 13.13 0.83
N PHE A 119 21.59 13.44 0.79
CA PHE A 119 20.54 12.47 0.43
C PHE A 119 19.53 12.95 -0.63
N TYR A 120 19.86 14.01 -1.39
CA TYR A 120 18.92 14.60 -2.36
C TYR A 120 18.59 13.68 -3.54
N ASP A 121 19.51 12.81 -3.93
CA ASP A 121 19.30 11.77 -4.93
C ASP A 121 18.28 10.72 -4.44
N ILE A 122 18.34 10.35 -3.16
CA ILE A 122 17.36 9.45 -2.53
C ILE A 122 16.01 10.16 -2.39
N ALA A 123 15.99 11.42 -1.95
CA ALA A 123 14.77 12.21 -1.86
C ALA A 123 14.03 12.27 -3.21
N LEU A 124 14.76 12.41 -4.32
CA LEU A 124 14.18 12.39 -5.67
C LEU A 124 13.56 11.03 -6.03
N ARG A 125 14.21 9.93 -5.65
CA ARG A 125 13.69 8.57 -5.87
C ARG A 125 12.42 8.32 -5.05
N ASP A 126 12.43 8.74 -3.79
CA ASP A 126 11.30 8.58 -2.89
C ASP A 126 10.12 9.46 -3.30
N PHE A 127 10.38 10.64 -3.88
CA PHE A 127 9.35 11.42 -4.55
C PHE A 127 8.72 10.64 -5.72
N GLY A 128 9.52 9.92 -6.51
CA GLY A 128 9.02 9.01 -7.54
C GLY A 128 8.14 7.88 -6.95
N LEU A 129 8.55 7.28 -5.83
CA LEU A 129 7.76 6.29 -5.11
C LEU A 129 6.45 6.89 -4.58
N MET A 130 6.47 8.12 -4.08
CA MET A 130 5.26 8.82 -3.64
C MET A 130 4.26 8.97 -4.78
N LEU A 131 4.70 9.37 -5.98
CA LEU A 131 3.84 9.45 -7.16
C LEU A 131 3.31 8.07 -7.58
N ALA A 132 4.11 7.02 -7.46
CA ALA A 132 3.68 5.66 -7.72
C ALA A 132 2.62 5.18 -6.69
N ALA A 133 2.74 5.57 -5.42
CA ALA A 133 1.74 5.30 -4.39
C ALA A 133 0.43 6.05 -4.67
N LEU A 134 0.48 7.32 -5.08
CA LEU A 134 -0.71 8.06 -5.53
C LEU A 134 -1.37 7.38 -6.73
N THR A 135 -0.58 6.89 -7.67
CA THR A 135 -1.04 6.12 -8.83
C THR A 135 -1.74 4.83 -8.39
N LEU A 136 -1.18 4.09 -7.42
CA LEU A 136 -1.83 2.92 -6.82
C LEU A 136 -3.19 3.30 -6.23
N GLY A 137 -3.28 4.38 -5.47
CA GLY A 137 -4.55 4.86 -4.91
C GLY A 137 -5.60 5.16 -5.99
N ARG A 138 -5.19 5.79 -7.10
CA ARG A 138 -6.07 6.09 -8.24
C ARG A 138 -6.56 4.82 -8.94
N LEU A 139 -5.70 3.83 -9.16
CA LEU A 139 -6.10 2.55 -9.75
C LEU A 139 -6.98 1.73 -8.78
N ALA A 140 -6.64 1.73 -7.49
CA ALA A 140 -7.40 1.05 -6.45
C ALA A 140 -8.83 1.59 -6.32
N TYR A 141 -9.09 2.85 -6.70
CA TYR A 141 -10.46 3.37 -6.79
C TYR A 141 -11.36 2.54 -7.71
N VAL A 142 -10.80 1.99 -8.79
CA VAL A 142 -11.50 1.15 -9.77
C VAL A 142 -11.51 -0.32 -9.35
N TYR A 143 -10.35 -0.84 -8.95
CA TYR A 143 -10.14 -2.28 -8.79
C TYR A 143 -10.30 -2.81 -7.35
N ASP A 144 -10.37 -1.94 -6.34
CA ASP A 144 -10.61 -2.30 -4.94
C ASP A 144 -11.98 -1.78 -4.45
N PRO A 145 -12.98 -2.66 -4.24
CA PRO A 145 -14.34 -2.28 -3.85
C PRO A 145 -14.39 -1.50 -2.55
N ALA A 146 -15.18 -0.42 -2.45
CA ALA A 146 -15.37 0.29 -1.18
C ALA A 146 -16.12 -0.56 -0.14
N TRP A 147 -15.81 -0.38 1.15
CA TRP A 147 -16.37 -1.16 2.27
C TRP A 147 -17.91 -1.16 2.30
N HIS A 148 -18.55 -0.06 1.89
CA HIS A 148 -19.99 0.15 2.01
C HIS A 148 -20.82 -0.32 0.80
N ARG A 149 -20.26 -1.06 -0.15
CA ARG A 149 -21.04 -1.64 -1.25
C ARG A 149 -21.80 -2.90 -0.78
N ARG A 150 -22.60 -2.78 0.29
CA ARG A 150 -23.61 -3.79 0.64
C ARG A 150 -24.84 -3.52 -0.20
N THR A 151 -25.06 -4.42 -1.14
CA THR A 151 -26.32 -4.77 -1.81
C THR A 151 -27.51 -3.89 -1.43
N ALA A 152 -27.88 -2.93 -2.28
CA ALA A 152 -29.26 -2.46 -2.29
C ALA A 152 -30.13 -3.68 -2.63
N LEU A 153 -30.73 -4.29 -1.60
CA LEU A 153 -31.79 -5.26 -1.78
C LEU A 153 -32.88 -4.55 -2.57
N ALA A 154 -33.04 -4.91 -3.84
CA ALA A 154 -34.20 -4.51 -4.61
C ALA A 154 -35.44 -5.01 -3.82
N PRO A 155 -36.38 -4.13 -3.45
CA PRO A 155 -37.66 -4.59 -2.95
C PRO A 155 -38.26 -5.48 -4.02
N LYS A 156 -38.51 -6.76 -3.70
CA LYS A 156 -39.36 -7.60 -4.54
C LYS A 156 -40.72 -6.89 -4.58
N LEU A 157 -41.06 -6.33 -5.74
CA LEU A 157 -42.43 -5.92 -6.03
C LEU A 157 -43.28 -7.18 -5.96
N SER A 158 -43.97 -7.37 -4.84
CA SER A 158 -45.05 -8.33 -4.73
C SER A 158 -46.23 -7.74 -5.48
N ALA A 159 -46.43 -8.21 -6.71
CA ALA A 159 -47.73 -8.13 -7.35
C ALA A 159 -48.61 -9.23 -6.74
N ALA A 160 -49.60 -8.82 -5.94
CA ALA A 160 -50.89 -9.49 -5.72
C ALA A 160 -51.71 -8.64 -4.74
#